data_AF-A0A0C9Y9E1-F1
#
_entry.id   AF-A0A0C9Y9E1-F1
#
_cell.length_a   1.000
_cell.length_b   1.000
_cell.length_c   1.000
_cell.angle_alpha   90.00
_cell.angle_beta   90.00
_cell.angle_gamma   90.00
#
_symmetry.space_group_name_H-M   'P 1'
#
loop_
_entity.id
_entity.type
_entity.pdbx_description
1 polymer ?
#
loop_
_entity_poly.entity_id
_entity_poly.type
_entity_poly.pdbx_seq_one_letter_code
_entity_poly.pdbx_strand_id
1 'polypeptide(L)'
;MRLQINTCHIQDETYSLGFIYDPIFFETPTTTYLLDWAPKTVNRKIRKYVADSRPDTIMHTFTCMGDQRGWFYIGAQQWEVAKLESLWPIDDRHDIIMKLQQRTHGHVSEPEIARGLDDNDFTQLCVEINSGSLRESKKFAGRADLLQYNPVTPVSSGS
;
A
#
# COMPACT_ATOMS: atom_id res chain seq x y z
N MET A 1 -4.40 5.02 -0.70
CA MET A 1 -3.53 3.86 -0.98
C MET A 1 -4.36 2.90 -1.76
N ARG A 2 -3.95 2.58 -2.99
CA ARG A 2 -4.58 1.47 -3.72
C ARG A 2 -3.97 0.19 -3.19
N LEU A 3 -4.54 -0.23 -2.07
CA LEU A 3 -4.15 -1.40 -1.34
C LEU A 3 -5.22 -2.47 -1.54
N GLN A 4 -4.80 -3.62 -2.03
CA GLN A 4 -5.58 -4.84 -1.98
C GLN A 4 -4.89 -5.83 -1.06
N ILE A 5 -5.63 -6.39 -0.11
CA ILE A 5 -5.09 -7.47 0.73
C ILE A 5 -5.92 -8.71 0.48
N ASN A 6 -5.22 -9.81 0.21
CA ASN A 6 -5.80 -11.11 -0.09
C ASN A 6 -5.22 -12.17 0.86
N THR A 7 -5.93 -13.27 0.98
CA THR A 7 -5.40 -14.50 1.57
C THR A 7 -5.27 -15.53 0.46
N CYS A 8 -4.16 -16.25 0.41
CA CYS A 8 -4.03 -17.42 -0.45
C CYS A 8 -3.73 -18.65 0.39
N HIS A 9 -4.25 -19.78 -0.06
CA HIS A 9 -3.96 -21.09 0.51
C HIS A 9 -3.11 -21.82 -0.49
N ILE A 10 -1.92 -22.26 -0.08
CA ILE A 10 -1.14 -23.15 -0.91
C ILE A 10 -0.69 -24.35 -0.09
N GLN A 11 -1.04 -25.54 -0.58
CA GLN A 11 -0.91 -26.79 0.16
C GLN A 11 -1.62 -26.64 1.51
N ASP A 12 -0.92 -26.92 2.61
CA ASP A 12 -1.46 -26.84 3.98
C ASP A 12 -1.16 -25.49 4.67
N GLU A 13 -0.60 -24.52 3.93
CA GLU A 13 -0.23 -23.20 4.47
C GLU A 13 -1.15 -22.09 3.95
N THR A 14 -1.45 -21.13 4.83
CA THR A 14 -2.23 -19.94 4.52
C THR A 14 -1.34 -18.72 4.61
N TYR A 15 -1.35 -17.89 3.56
CA TYR A 15 -0.53 -16.68 3.47
C TYR A 15 -1.40 -15.44 3.34
N SER A 16 -1.00 -14.39 4.06
CA SER A 16 -1.53 -13.04 3.87
C SER A 16 -0.70 -12.32 2.81
N LEU A 17 -1.36 -11.78 1.79
CA LEU A 17 -0.73 -11.10 0.66
C LEU A 17 -1.17 -9.64 0.59
N GLY A 18 -0.22 -8.72 0.59
CA GLY A 18 -0.48 -7.28 0.46
C GLY A 18 -0.05 -6.78 -0.92
N PHE A 19 -0.97 -6.22 -1.69
CA PHE A 19 -0.71 -5.67 -3.02
C PHE A 19 -0.90 -4.15 -2.98
N ILE A 20 0.19 -3.42 -3.20
CA ILE A 20 0.20 -1.96 -3.11
C ILE A 20 0.50 -1.40 -4.50
N TYR A 21 -0.46 -0.66 -5.04
CA TYR A 21 -0.30 0.00 -6.33
C TYR A 21 0.15 1.45 -6.12
N ASP A 22 1.24 1.79 -6.78
CA ASP A 22 1.91 3.09 -6.76
C ASP A 22 2.10 3.63 -5.32
N PRO A 23 2.84 2.94 -4.44
CA PRO A 23 3.07 3.41 -3.07
C PRO A 23 3.92 4.69 -3.03
N ILE A 24 3.70 5.53 -2.00
CA ILE A 24 4.72 6.49 -1.55
C ILE A 24 5.51 5.80 -0.44
N PHE A 25 6.78 5.52 -0.69
CA PHE A 25 7.70 5.08 0.35
C PHE A 25 8.34 6.30 1.02
N PHE A 26 8.35 6.29 2.34
CA PHE A 26 9.10 7.22 3.16
C PHE A 26 10.06 6.43 4.04
N GLU A 27 11.34 6.47 3.71
CA GLU A 27 12.38 5.74 4.42
C GLU A 27 13.04 6.64 5.48
N THR A 28 13.21 6.08 6.66
CA THR A 28 14.01 6.65 7.74
C THR A 28 15.19 5.72 8.02
N PRO A 29 16.21 6.16 8.79
CA PRO A 29 17.33 5.27 9.13
C PRO A 29 16.93 3.98 9.86
N THR A 30 15.74 3.93 10.47
CA THR A 30 15.29 2.81 11.31
C THR A 30 14.10 2.04 10.75
N THR A 31 13.31 2.62 9.87
CA THR A 31 12.06 2.01 9.38
C THR A 31 11.59 2.64 8.07
N THR A 32 10.71 1.93 7.36
CA THR A 32 10.09 2.38 6.13
C THR A 32 8.58 2.52 6.32
N TYR A 33 8.02 3.62 5.83
CA TYR A 33 6.60 3.90 5.87
C TYR A 33 6.00 3.91 4.47
N LEU A 34 4.81 3.34 4.37
CA LEU A 34 3.90 3.53 3.25
C LEU A 34 2.95 4.67 3.57
N LEU A 35 2.96 5.70 2.72
CA LEU A 35 2.13 6.89 2.87
C LEU A 35 1.08 6.97 1.80
N ASP A 36 -0.10 7.43 2.21
CA ASP A 36 -1.12 7.83 1.25
C ASP A 36 -2.15 8.78 1.86
N TRP A 37 -2.87 9.48 0.99
CA TRP A 37 -4.01 10.32 1.34
C TRP A 37 -5.25 9.77 0.65
N ALA A 38 -6.23 9.38 1.47
CA ALA A 38 -7.48 8.85 0.97
C ALA A 38 -8.64 9.33 1.84
N PRO A 39 -9.89 9.18 1.35
CA PRO A 39 -11.06 9.51 2.14
C PRO A 39 -11.04 8.78 3.49
N LYS A 40 -11.51 9.44 4.56
CA LYS A 40 -11.59 8.84 5.90
C LYS A 40 -12.22 7.44 5.91
N THR A 41 -13.21 7.20 5.05
CA THR A 41 -13.89 5.90 4.91
C THR A 41 -12.96 4.80 4.38
N VAL A 42 -12.10 5.11 3.41
CA VAL A 42 -11.10 4.20 2.85
C VAL A 42 -10.01 3.94 3.89
N ASN A 43 -9.48 5.00 4.50
CA ASN A 43 -8.47 4.88 5.55
C ASN A 43 -8.97 4.05 6.73
N ARG A 44 -10.23 4.22 7.15
CA ARG A 44 -10.83 3.40 8.22
C ARG A 44 -10.86 1.91 7.87
N LYS A 45 -11.17 1.55 6.61
CA LYS A 45 -11.15 0.15 6.16
C LYS A 45 -9.75 -0.44 6.21
N ILE A 46 -8.76 0.29 5.70
CA ILE A 46 -7.36 -0.16 5.71
C ILE A 46 -6.84 -0.29 7.15
N ARG A 47 -7.05 0.73 7.99
CA ARG A 47 -6.65 0.70 9.41
C ARG A 47 -7.27 -0.48 10.14
N LYS A 48 -8.57 -0.73 9.93
CA LYS A 48 -9.25 -1.88 10.52
C LYS A 48 -8.57 -3.19 10.09
N TYR A 49 -8.28 -3.35 8.80
CA TYR A 49 -7.63 -4.56 8.32
C TYR A 49 -6.24 -4.75 8.98
N VAL A 50 -5.40 -3.72 8.97
CA VAL A 50 -4.04 -3.80 9.54
C VAL A 50 -4.10 -4.01 11.07
N ALA A 51 -5.10 -3.46 11.75
CA ALA A 51 -5.29 -3.68 13.19
C ALA A 51 -5.88 -5.07 13.52
N ASP A 52 -6.74 -5.60 12.64
CA ASP A 52 -7.35 -6.93 12.80
C ASP A 52 -6.35 -8.04 12.47
N SER A 53 -5.31 -7.78 11.67
CA SER A 53 -4.15 -8.67 11.56
C SER A 53 -3.40 -8.74 12.89
N ARG A 54 -3.03 -9.95 13.34
CA ARG A 54 -2.24 -10.11 14.57
C ARG A 54 -0.90 -9.38 14.40
N PRO A 55 -0.30 -8.80 15.45
CA PRO A 55 1.01 -8.15 15.38
C PRO A 55 2.11 -9.03 14.75
N ASP A 56 1.99 -10.35 14.94
CA ASP A 56 2.94 -11.35 14.42
C ASP A 56 2.61 -11.78 12.97
N THR A 57 1.58 -11.20 12.35
CA THR A 57 1.12 -11.60 11.02
C THR A 57 2.11 -11.13 9.97
N ILE A 58 2.72 -12.09 9.31
CA ILE A 58 3.58 -11.83 8.16
C ILE A 58 2.71 -11.54 6.94
N MET A 59 2.96 -10.39 6.31
CA MET A 59 2.34 -9.96 5.07
C MET A 59 3.35 -10.10 3.92
N HIS A 60 3.11 -11.02 3.00
CA HIS A 60 3.89 -11.10 1.77
C HIS A 60 3.50 -9.96 0.86
N THR A 61 4.39 -8.98 0.76
CA THR A 61 4.08 -7.68 0.17
C THR A 61 4.58 -7.59 -1.27
N PHE A 62 3.72 -7.10 -2.13
CA PHE A 62 3.96 -6.85 -3.53
C PHE A 62 3.67 -5.38 -3.84
N THR A 63 4.48 -4.79 -4.71
CA THR A 63 4.27 -3.44 -5.21
C THR A 63 4.21 -3.42 -6.73
N CYS A 64 3.41 -2.53 -7.29
CA CYS A 64 3.41 -2.20 -8.72
C CYS A 64 3.57 -0.69 -8.85
N MET A 65 4.58 -0.23 -9.58
CA MET A 65 4.85 1.21 -9.74
C MET A 65 4.17 1.74 -11.00
N GLY A 66 3.17 2.60 -10.85
CA GLY A 66 2.52 3.28 -11.98
C GLY A 66 2.11 2.38 -13.15
N ASP A 67 2.63 2.70 -14.33
CA ASP A 67 2.34 2.03 -15.61
C ASP A 67 3.10 0.71 -15.84
N GLN A 68 3.89 0.27 -14.86
CA GLN A 68 4.66 -0.96 -14.97
C GLN A 68 3.73 -2.17 -15.09
N ARG A 69 4.10 -3.10 -16.00
CA ARG A 69 3.33 -4.30 -16.30
C ARG A 69 3.67 -5.47 -15.36
N GLY A 70 3.74 -5.25 -14.06
CA GLY A 70 4.03 -6.34 -13.14
C GLY A 70 4.04 -6.00 -11.66
N TRP A 71 3.76 -7.02 -10.85
CA TRP A 71 3.89 -6.98 -9.39
C TRP A 71 5.29 -7.44 -8.98
N PHE A 72 5.97 -6.62 -8.19
CA PHE A 72 7.28 -6.92 -7.60
C PHE A 72 7.11 -7.36 -6.16
N TYR A 73 7.60 -8.55 -5.84
CA TYR A 73 7.63 -9.02 -4.46
C TYR A 73 8.75 -8.30 -3.68
N ILE A 74 8.38 -7.62 -2.59
CA ILE A 74 9.33 -6.87 -1.74
C ILE A 74 9.58 -7.55 -0.39
N GLY A 75 9.09 -8.79 -0.22
CA GLY A 75 9.38 -9.61 0.95
C GLY A 75 8.20 -9.81 1.90
N ALA A 76 8.47 -10.61 2.93
CA ALA A 76 7.64 -10.82 4.10
C ALA A 76 7.81 -9.63 5.05
N GLN A 77 6.75 -8.85 5.23
CA GLN A 77 6.74 -7.62 6.01
C GLN A 77 5.78 -7.74 7.19
N GLN A 78 6.08 -7.06 8.29
CA GLN A 78 5.09 -6.77 9.34
C GLN A 78 4.52 -5.39 9.10
N TRP A 79 3.20 -5.26 9.21
CA TRP A 79 2.51 -4.00 8.94
C TRP A 79 1.91 -3.47 10.23
N GLU A 80 2.14 -2.20 10.51
CA GLU A 80 1.56 -1.51 11.65
C GLU A 80 1.00 -0.15 11.24
N VAL A 81 -0.18 0.21 11.75
CA VAL A 81 -0.72 1.56 11.53
C VAL A 81 0.06 2.55 12.39
N ALA A 82 0.95 3.31 11.76
CA ALA A 82 1.73 4.31 12.46
C ALA A 82 0.92 5.59 12.69
N LYS A 83 1.11 6.19 13.87
CA LYS A 83 0.63 7.52 14.21
C LYS A 83 1.75 8.52 13.99
N LEU A 84 2.06 8.82 12.73
CA LEU A 84 2.94 9.93 12.42
C LEU A 84 2.15 11.24 12.53
N GLU A 85 2.74 12.23 13.19
CA GLU A 85 2.30 13.61 13.03
C GLU A 85 2.34 13.93 11.53
N SER A 86 1.30 14.62 11.06
CA SER A 86 1.02 14.70 9.63
C SER A 86 2.27 15.16 8.88
N LEU A 87 2.72 14.36 7.91
CA LEU A 87 3.95 14.59 7.16
C LEU A 87 3.76 15.68 6.09
N TRP A 88 2.72 16.50 6.24
CA TRP A 88 2.54 17.77 5.53
C TRP A 88 3.82 18.60 5.37
N PRO A 89 4.78 18.63 6.32
CA PRO A 89 5.98 19.42 6.12
C PRO A 89 7.07 18.74 5.26
N ILE A 90 6.91 17.49 4.80
CA ILE A 90 7.97 16.76 4.08
C ILE A 90 7.93 16.98 2.56
N ASP A 91 6.75 17.21 1.97
CA ASP A 91 6.56 17.53 0.56
C ASP A 91 5.82 18.87 0.41
N ASP A 92 6.11 19.65 -0.64
CA ASP A 92 5.30 20.81 -1.01
C ASP A 92 3.84 20.34 -1.23
N ARG A 93 2.87 21.10 -0.71
CA ARG A 93 1.45 20.82 -0.90
C ARG A 93 1.12 20.64 -2.39
N HIS A 94 1.79 21.39 -3.26
CA HIS A 94 1.62 21.24 -4.70
C HIS A 94 2.03 19.85 -5.19
N ASP A 95 3.16 19.31 -4.72
CA ASP A 95 3.65 17.98 -5.10
C ASP A 95 2.69 16.87 -4.66
N ILE A 96 2.09 17.00 -3.47
CA ILE A 96 1.07 16.06 -2.98
C ILE A 96 -0.16 16.09 -3.89
N ILE A 97 -0.65 17.27 -4.24
CA ILE A 97 -1.82 17.40 -5.11
C ILE A 97 -1.51 16.81 -6.49
N MET A 98 -0.34 17.09 -7.06
CA MET A 98 0.10 16.54 -8.34
C MET A 98 0.19 15.00 -8.29
N LYS A 99 0.80 14.43 -7.25
CA LYS A 99 0.87 12.97 -7.04
C LYS A 99 -0.54 12.36 -6.92
N LEU A 100 -1.44 12.97 -6.16
CA LEU A 100 -2.82 12.49 -6.01
C LEU A 100 -3.59 12.58 -7.33
N GLN A 101 -3.42 13.66 -8.09
CA GLN A 101 -4.05 13.83 -9.39
C GLN A 101 -3.57 12.78 -10.38
N GLN A 102 -2.25 12.55 -10.47
CA GLN A 102 -1.64 11.49 -11.28
C GLN A 102 -2.20 10.12 -10.92
N ARG A 103 -2.34 9.83 -9.63
CA ARG A 103 -2.92 8.55 -9.14
C ARG A 103 -4.37 8.38 -9.52
N THR A 104 -5.14 9.46 -9.54
CA THR A 104 -6.52 9.41 -10.02
C THR A 104 -6.61 9.35 -11.54
N HIS A 105 -5.49 9.31 -12.28
CA HIS A 105 -5.46 9.44 -13.74
C HIS A 105 -6.22 10.69 -14.23
N GLY A 106 -6.19 11.77 -13.44
CA GLY A 106 -6.93 13.00 -13.71
C GLY A 106 -8.45 12.91 -13.47
N HIS A 107 -8.98 11.80 -12.95
CA HIS A 107 -10.42 11.70 -12.63
C HIS A 107 -10.87 12.64 -11.51
N VAL A 108 -9.95 13.06 -10.64
CA VAL A 108 -10.22 14.07 -9.62
C VAL A 108 -9.38 15.29 -9.94
N SER A 109 -10.03 16.45 -10.01
CA SER A 109 -9.36 17.70 -10.36
C SER A 109 -8.51 18.24 -9.21
N GLU A 110 -7.49 19.04 -9.55
CA GLU A 110 -6.64 19.73 -8.57
C GLU A 110 -7.46 20.51 -7.52
N PRO A 111 -8.48 21.32 -7.90
CA PRO A 111 -9.28 22.06 -6.92
C PRO A 111 -10.11 21.15 -6.00
N GLU A 112 -10.58 20.00 -6.49
CA GLU A 112 -11.31 19.03 -5.68
C GLU A 112 -10.40 18.32 -4.67
N ILE A 113 -9.19 17.96 -5.09
CA ILE A 113 -8.17 17.38 -4.19
C ILE A 113 -7.80 18.42 -3.12
N ALA A 114 -7.48 19.65 -3.53
CA ALA A 114 -7.13 20.74 -2.62
C ALA A 114 -8.25 20.99 -1.60
N ARG A 115 -9.51 21.07 -2.05
CA ARG A 115 -10.66 21.24 -1.15
C ARG A 115 -10.81 20.05 -0.21
N GLY A 116 -10.71 18.81 -0.70
CA GLY A 116 -10.82 17.64 0.17
C GLY A 116 -9.68 17.54 1.19
N LEU A 117 -8.51 18.10 0.90
CA LEU A 117 -7.43 18.25 1.87
C LEU A 117 -7.75 19.32 2.93
N ASP A 118 -8.31 20.46 2.52
CA ASP A 118 -8.70 21.57 3.42
C ASP A 118 -9.87 21.21 4.33
N ASP A 119 -10.89 20.55 3.76
CA ASP A 119 -12.07 20.06 4.47
C ASP A 119 -11.76 18.82 5.33
N ASN A 120 -10.50 18.36 5.31
CA ASN A 120 -10.01 17.20 6.04
C ASN A 120 -10.75 15.90 5.64
N ASP A 121 -11.28 15.84 4.42
CA ASP A 121 -11.94 14.66 3.86
C ASP A 121 -10.90 13.64 3.38
N PHE A 122 -9.80 14.12 2.78
CA PHE A 122 -8.60 13.33 2.53
C PHE A 122 -7.67 13.42 3.75
N THR A 123 -7.42 12.28 4.38
CA THR A 123 -6.53 12.20 5.54
C THR A 123 -5.31 11.34 5.24
N GLN A 124 -4.20 11.65 5.90
CA GLN A 124 -3.02 10.81 5.81
C GLN A 124 -3.29 9.43 6.46
N LEU A 125 -2.88 8.40 5.75
CA LEU A 125 -2.68 7.06 6.26
C LEU A 125 -1.19 6.76 6.20
N CYS A 126 -0.66 6.30 7.34
CA CYS A 126 0.69 5.81 7.44
C CYS A 126 0.65 4.36 7.90
N VAL A 127 1.33 3.49 7.14
CA VAL A 127 1.57 2.10 7.54
C VAL A 127 3.07 1.93 7.60
N GLU A 128 3.58 1.62 8.78
CA GLU A 128 4.96 1.18 8.95
C GLU A 128 5.09 -0.23 8.40
N ILE A 129 6.11 -0.45 7.57
CA ILE A 129 6.50 -1.77 7.09
C ILE A 129 7.89 -2.10 7.61
N ASN A 130 7.95 -3.15 8.41
CA ASN A 130 9.20 -3.66 8.92
C ASN A 130 9.54 -4.95 8.23
N SER A 131 10.80 -5.01 7.76
CA SER A 131 11.38 -6.22 7.19
C SER A 131 11.22 -7.34 8.20
N GLY A 132 10.29 -8.26 7.90
CA GLY A 132 10.07 -9.42 8.74
C GLY A 132 11.22 -10.41 8.60
N SER A 133 10.91 -11.69 8.72
CA SER A 133 11.92 -12.74 8.61
C SER A 133 12.40 -12.92 7.17
N LEU A 134 13.69 -12.69 6.92
CA LEU A 134 14.34 -13.03 5.64
C LEU A 134 14.13 -14.51 5.26
N ARG A 135 14.04 -15.39 6.26
CA ARG A 135 13.73 -16.81 6.05
C ARG A 135 12.34 -16.98 5.43
N GLU A 136 11.34 -16.26 5.92
CA GLU A 136 9.97 -16.32 5.39
C GLU A 136 9.90 -15.70 4.00
N SER A 137 10.63 -14.60 3.76
CA SER A 137 10.79 -14.03 2.43
C SER A 137 11.33 -15.04 1.42
N LYS A 138 12.40 -15.76 1.78
CA LYS A 138 13.05 -16.77 0.93
C LYS A 138 12.18 -18.02 0.75
N LYS A 139 11.54 -18.50 1.82
CA LYS A 139 10.62 -19.64 1.79
C LYS A 139 9.50 -19.37 0.80
N PHE A 140 8.89 -18.19 0.88
CA PHE A 140 7.82 -17.80 -0.03
C PHE A 140 8.34 -17.59 -1.45
N ALA A 141 9.40 -16.80 -1.67
CA ALA A 141 9.92 -16.53 -3.02
C ALA A 141 10.43 -17.78 -3.77
N GLY A 142 10.91 -18.81 -3.05
CA GLY A 142 11.41 -20.05 -3.64
C GLY A 142 10.33 -20.98 -4.19
N ARG A 143 9.05 -20.59 -4.10
CA ARG A 143 7.92 -21.45 -4.48
C ARG A 143 7.47 -21.23 -5.91
N ALA A 144 7.70 -22.23 -6.76
CA ALA A 144 7.40 -22.19 -8.20
C ALA A 144 5.89 -22.14 -8.51
N ASP A 145 5.05 -22.64 -7.62
CA ASP A 145 3.58 -22.60 -7.72
C ASP A 145 2.98 -21.21 -7.46
N LEU A 146 3.77 -20.25 -6.98
CA LEU A 146 3.37 -18.84 -6.89
C LEU A 146 3.35 -18.13 -8.26
N LEU A 147 4.06 -18.65 -9.27
CA LEU A 147 4.06 -18.07 -10.63
C LEU A 147 2.67 -18.08 -11.29
N GLN A 148 1.73 -18.86 -10.75
CA GLN A 148 0.34 -18.89 -11.20
C GLN A 148 -0.53 -17.83 -10.52
N TYR A 149 -0.09 -17.29 -9.38
CA TYR A 149 -0.79 -16.21 -8.67
C TYR A 149 -0.39 -14.87 -9.30
N ASN A 150 -0.98 -14.57 -10.45
CA ASN A 150 -0.96 -13.24 -11.02
C ASN A 150 -2.20 -12.50 -10.49
N PRO A 151 -2.09 -11.60 -9.50
CA PRO A 151 -3.20 -10.79 -9.05
C PRO A 151 -3.54 -9.90 -10.24
N VAL A 152 -4.67 -10.22 -10.86
CA VAL A 152 -5.30 -9.54 -11.98
C VAL A 152 -4.78 -8.12 -12.11
N THR A 153 -4.07 -7.86 -13.22
CA THR A 153 -3.72 -6.52 -13.72
C THR A 153 -4.90 -5.59 -13.43
N PRO A 154 -4.70 -4.37 -12.88
CA PRO A 154 -5.80 -3.46 -12.64
C PRO A 154 -6.63 -3.40 -13.93
N VAL A 155 -7.92 -3.73 -13.80
CA VAL A 155 -8.85 -3.73 -14.92
C VAL A 155 -8.68 -2.38 -15.61
N SER A 156 -8.17 -2.39 -16.84
CA SER A 156 -8.29 -1.24 -17.72
C SER A 156 -9.79 -1.01 -17.86
N SER A 157 -10.33 -0.04 -17.13
CA SER A 157 -11.65 0.49 -17.41
C SER A 157 -11.58 0.99 -18.83
N GLY A 158 -12.25 0.26 -19.72
CA GLY A 158 -12.27 0.52 -21.15
C GLY A 158 -12.62 1.96 -21.45
N SER A 159 -11.94 2.48 -22.46
CA SER A 159 -12.42 3.54 -23.33
C SER A 159 -12.69 2.93 -24.69
#